data_AF-A0A2G6IS15-F1
#
_entry.id   AF-A0A2G6IS15-F1
#
_cell.length_a   1.000
_cell.length_b   1.000
_cell.length_c   1.000
_cell.angle_alpha   90.00
_cell.angle_beta   90.00
_cell.angle_gamma   90.00
#
_symmetry.space_group_name_H-M   'P 1'
#
loop_
_entity.id
_entity.type
_entity.pdbx_description
1 polymer ?
#
loop_
_entity_poly.entity_id
_entity_poly.type
_entity_poly.pdbx_seq_one_letter_code
_entity_poly.pdbx_strand_id
1 'polypeptide(L)'
;MTPEHLAEAYGRLFPSRLRKAHLALVAYAEGASPDGWPTPEMVVQFARLYRVPRARLGGLVGLLCRRHPGTRRDVWVDAIREPEKAPPHLIRRHDRAVQVALGWCLFSRDLWMPRPVLH
;
A
#
# COMPACT_ATOMS: atom_id res chain seq x y z
N MET A 1 -12.90 -6.04 17.09
CA MET A 1 -11.61 -5.33 17.19
C MET A 1 -11.92 -3.85 17.35
N THR A 2 -11.38 -3.16 18.35
CA THR A 2 -11.68 -1.72 18.56
C THR A 2 -10.73 -0.83 17.76
N PRO A 3 -11.12 0.42 17.42
CA PRO A 3 -10.25 1.38 16.72
C PRO A 3 -8.90 1.62 17.43
N GLU A 4 -8.89 1.59 18.76
CA GLU A 4 -7.70 1.78 19.58
C GLU A 4 -6.68 0.66 19.38
N HIS A 5 -7.13 -0.60 19.35
CA HIS A 5 -6.26 -1.74 19.07
C HIS A 5 -5.68 -1.70 17.65
N LEU A 6 -6.42 -1.16 16.67
CA LEU A 6 -5.91 -0.94 15.32
C LEU A 6 -4.81 0.12 15.30
N ALA A 7 -5.04 1.27 15.94
CA ALA A 7 -4.05 2.34 16.00
C ALA A 7 -2.75 1.89 16.71
N GLU A 8 -2.88 1.11 17.78
CA GLU A 8 -1.74 0.52 18.49
C GLU A 8 -0.98 -0.48 17.61
N ALA A 9 -1.70 -1.42 16.96
CA ALA A 9 -1.10 -2.38 16.05
C ALA A 9 -0.39 -1.70 14.88
N TYR A 10 -1.01 -0.66 14.30
CA TYR A 10 -0.39 0.16 13.26
C TYR A 10 0.91 0.80 13.73
N GLY A 11 0.91 1.36 14.95
CA GLY A 11 2.08 1.94 15.59
C GLY A 11 3.22 0.95 15.85
N ARG A 12 2.88 -0.31 16.19
CA ARG A 12 3.84 -1.39 16.42
C ARG A 12 4.42 -1.97 15.12
N LEU A 13 3.58 -2.16 14.10
CA LEU A 13 3.97 -2.81 12.84
C LEU A 13 4.82 -1.90 11.94
N PHE A 14 4.56 -0.58 11.98
CA PHE A 14 5.14 0.36 11.02
C PHE A 14 5.91 1.49 11.73
N PRO A 15 7.20 1.69 11.38
CA PRO A 15 7.99 2.79 11.91
C PRO A 15 7.35 4.16 11.64
N SER A 16 7.56 5.12 12.54
CA SER A 16 6.95 6.47 12.48
C SER A 16 7.09 7.15 11.10
N ARG A 17 8.27 7.10 10.47
CA ARG A 17 8.46 7.69 9.13
C ARG A 17 7.59 7.04 8.06
N LEU A 18 7.45 5.71 8.09
CA LEU A 18 6.62 4.98 7.14
C LEU A 18 5.13 5.29 7.35
N ARG A 19 4.70 5.43 8.60
CA ARG A 19 3.34 5.85 8.93
C ARG A 19 3.02 7.26 8.42
N LYS A 20 3.94 8.20 8.64
CA LYS A 20 3.82 9.57 8.11
C LYS A 20 3.76 9.59 6.57
N ALA A 21 4.63 8.81 5.92
CA ALA A 21 4.63 8.69 4.47
C ALA A 21 3.30 8.13 3.94
N HIS A 22 2.77 7.08 4.59
CA HIS A 22 1.50 6.47 4.23
C HIS A 22 0.33 7.45 4.36
N LEU A 23 0.18 8.11 5.51
CA LEU A 23 -0.91 9.07 5.73
C LEU A 23 -0.84 10.25 4.77
N ALA A 24 0.36 10.80 4.54
CA ALA A 24 0.54 11.90 3.60
C ALA A 24 0.26 11.48 2.15
N LEU A 25 0.63 10.26 1.76
CA LEU A 25 0.36 9.71 0.43
C LEU A 25 -1.15 9.53 0.20
N VAL A 26 -1.87 8.95 1.16
CA VAL A 26 -3.33 8.75 1.05
C VAL A 26 -4.03 10.10 0.97
N ALA A 27 -3.72 11.04 1.87
CA ALA A 27 -4.32 12.39 1.85
C ALA A 27 -4.01 13.16 0.55
N TYR A 28 -2.83 12.98 -0.03
CA TYR A 28 -2.50 13.58 -1.32
C TYR A 28 -3.29 12.95 -2.47
N ALA A 29 -3.39 11.62 -2.48
CA ALA A 29 -4.08 10.89 -3.54
C ALA A 29 -5.57 11.23 -3.62
N GLU A 30 -6.23 11.51 -2.49
CA GLU A 30 -7.64 11.92 -2.45
C GLU A 30 -7.94 13.13 -3.35
N GLY A 31 -7.02 14.09 -3.46
CA GLY A 31 -7.18 15.28 -4.31
C GLY A 31 -6.45 15.21 -5.65
N ALA A 32 -5.53 14.27 -5.83
CA ALA A 32 -4.64 14.21 -7.01
C ALA A 32 -4.95 13.04 -7.96
N SER A 33 -5.58 11.97 -7.48
CA SER A 33 -5.96 10.81 -8.30
C SER A 33 -7.44 10.89 -8.70
N PRO A 34 -7.80 10.50 -9.94
CA PRO A 34 -9.20 10.49 -10.38
C PRO A 34 -10.14 9.65 -9.51
N ASP A 35 -9.63 8.57 -8.92
CA ASP A 35 -10.37 7.67 -8.03
C ASP A 35 -9.98 7.86 -6.55
N GLY A 36 -9.24 8.93 -6.24
CA GLY A 36 -8.76 9.23 -4.90
C GLY A 36 -7.70 8.27 -4.35
N TRP A 37 -7.21 7.30 -5.14
CA TRP A 37 -6.33 6.26 -4.63
C TRP A 37 -4.89 6.36 -5.18
N PRO A 38 -3.85 6.07 -4.37
CA PRO A 38 -2.46 6.26 -4.78
C PRO A 38 -2.08 5.56 -6.09
N THR A 39 -1.18 6.21 -6.84
CA THR A 39 -0.54 5.67 -8.05
C THR A 39 0.90 5.23 -7.77
N PRO A 40 1.50 4.37 -8.63
CA PRO A 40 2.91 4.01 -8.53
C PRO A 40 3.87 5.21 -8.49
N GLU A 41 3.63 6.23 -9.31
CA GLU A 41 4.43 7.44 -9.36
C GLU A 41 4.40 8.18 -8.02
N MET A 42 3.22 8.33 -7.42
CA MET A 42 3.07 8.95 -6.10
C MET A 42 3.80 8.14 -5.02
N VAL A 43 3.71 6.81 -5.03
CA VAL A 43 4.47 5.96 -4.10
C VAL A 43 5.96 6.21 -4.21
N VAL A 44 6.51 6.31 -5.42
CA VAL A 44 7.93 6.58 -5.63
C VAL A 44 8.33 7.96 -5.10
N GLN A 45 7.51 8.98 -5.38
CA GLN A 45 7.74 10.35 -4.91
C GLN A 45 7.73 10.44 -3.37
N PHE A 46 6.71 9.90 -2.72
CA PHE A 46 6.56 9.95 -1.26
C PHE A 46 7.59 9.05 -0.56
N ALA A 47 7.91 7.89 -1.14
CA ALA A 47 8.99 7.05 -0.61
C ALA A 47 10.34 7.79 -0.59
N ARG A 48 10.63 8.57 -1.64
CA ARG A 48 11.81 9.42 -1.71
C ARG A 48 11.76 10.56 -0.71
N LEU A 49 10.63 11.28 -0.64
CA LEU A 49 10.45 12.44 0.25
C LEU A 49 10.64 12.05 1.72
N TYR A 50 10.02 10.95 2.15
CA TYR A 50 10.07 10.48 3.54
C TYR A 50 11.25 9.55 3.84
N ARG A 51 12.07 9.24 2.81
CA ARG A 51 13.21 8.32 2.88
C ARG A 51 12.83 6.95 3.45
N VAL A 52 11.80 6.34 2.88
CA VAL A 52 11.29 5.02 3.28
C VAL A 52 11.36 4.00 2.13
N PRO A 53 11.39 2.69 2.41
CA PRO A 53 11.39 1.68 1.37
C PRO A 53 10.12 1.73 0.52
N ARG A 54 10.26 2.06 -0.76
CA ARG A 54 9.12 2.23 -1.70
C ARG A 54 8.22 1.00 -1.81
N ALA A 55 8.78 -0.21 -1.78
CA ALA A 55 7.99 -1.43 -1.93
C ALA A 55 7.10 -1.67 -0.69
N ARG A 56 7.61 -1.30 0.49
CA ARG A 56 6.86 -1.39 1.74
C ARG A 56 5.78 -0.31 1.85
N LEU A 57 6.08 0.91 1.38
CA LEU A 57 5.07 1.97 1.27
C LEU A 57 3.98 1.58 0.24
N GLY A 58 4.38 1.05 -0.91
CA GLY A 58 3.44 0.53 -1.91
C GLY A 58 2.51 -0.54 -1.35
N GLY A 59 3.04 -1.49 -0.58
CA GLY A 59 2.23 -2.51 0.08
C GLY A 59 1.14 -1.91 0.98
N LEU A 60 1.41 -0.80 1.67
CA LEU A 60 0.40 -0.12 2.52
C LEU A 60 -0.77 0.48 1.73
N VAL A 61 -0.62 0.65 0.41
CA VAL A 61 -1.65 1.21 -0.49
C VAL A 61 -2.06 0.21 -1.58
N GLY A 62 -1.78 -1.09 -1.38
CA GLY A 62 -2.18 -2.16 -2.30
C GLY A 62 -1.30 -2.31 -3.54
N LEU A 63 -0.23 -1.53 -3.67
CA LEU A 63 0.65 -1.52 -4.84
C LEU A 63 1.91 -2.37 -4.62
N LEU A 64 2.01 -3.47 -5.36
CA LEU A 64 3.15 -4.37 -5.31
C LEU A 64 4.19 -4.03 -6.38
N CYS A 65 5.41 -3.71 -5.94
CA CYS A 65 6.54 -3.40 -6.83
C CYS A 65 7.39 -4.65 -7.07
N ARG A 66 7.53 -5.06 -8.33
CA ARG A 66 8.50 -6.07 -8.75
C ARG A 66 9.47 -5.49 -9.75
N ARG A 67 10.77 -5.72 -9.54
CA ARG A 67 11.77 -5.42 -10.57
C ARG A 67 11.81 -6.54 -11.59
N HIS A 68 11.77 -6.20 -12.88
CA HIS A 68 11.94 -7.22 -13.92
C HIS A 68 13.41 -7.70 -13.90
N PRO A 69 13.67 -9.02 -13.84
CA PRO A 69 15.03 -9.56 -13.86
C PRO A 69 15.84 -9.00 -15.02
N GLY A 70 17.10 -8.63 -14.77
CA GLY A 70 18.00 -8.07 -15.78
C GLY A 70 17.69 -6.62 -16.19
N THR A 71 16.71 -5.95 -15.57
CA THR A 71 16.38 -4.56 -15.90
C THR A 71 16.34 -3.66 -14.66
N ARG A 72 16.37 -2.35 -14.89
CA ARG A 72 16.07 -1.33 -13.86
C ARG A 72 14.59 -0.96 -13.80
N ARG A 73 13.74 -1.55 -14.65
CA ARG A 73 12.32 -1.23 -14.72
C ARG A 73 11.57 -1.91 -13.59
N ASP A 74 10.78 -1.10 -12.90
CA ASP A 74 9.86 -1.57 -11.88
C ASP A 74 8.49 -1.72 -12.51
N VAL A 75 7.92 -2.91 -12.34
CA VAL A 75 6.55 -3.22 -12.69
C VAL A 75 5.75 -3.14 -11.41
N TRP A 76 4.65 -2.40 -11.46
CA TRP A 76 3.71 -2.27 -10.36
C TRP A 76 2.46 -3.05 -10.67
N VAL A 77 1.92 -3.71 -9.65
CA VAL A 77 0.65 -4.41 -9.71
C VAL A 77 -0.24 -3.84 -8.63
N ASP A 78 -1.45 -3.48 -9.00
CA ASP A 78 -2.47 -3.06 -8.05
C ASP A 78 -3.28 -4.26 -7.56
N ALA A 79 -2.99 -4.71 -6.35
CA ALA A 79 -3.67 -5.86 -5.75
C ALA A 79 -5.10 -5.56 -5.30
N ILE A 80 -5.52 -4.29 -5.31
CA ILE A 80 -6.88 -3.86 -4.94
C ILE A 80 -7.75 -3.76 -6.19
N ARG A 81 -7.28 -3.04 -7.21
CA ARG A 81 -8.01 -2.80 -8.45
C ARG A 81 -7.91 -3.96 -9.43
N GLU A 82 -6.82 -4.73 -9.38
CA GLU A 82 -6.49 -5.82 -10.32
C GLU A 82 -6.06 -7.09 -9.56
N PRO A 83 -6.92 -7.65 -8.68
CA PRO A 83 -6.56 -8.77 -7.80
C PRO A 83 -6.12 -10.02 -8.57
N GLU A 84 -6.63 -10.24 -9.79
CA GLU A 84 -6.24 -11.32 -10.68
C GLU A 84 -4.77 -11.25 -11.12
N LYS A 85 -4.17 -10.05 -11.10
CA LYS A 85 -2.74 -9.82 -11.40
C LYS A 85 -1.85 -9.98 -10.17
N ALA A 86 -2.43 -10.10 -8.98
CA ALA A 86 -1.73 -10.30 -7.71
C ALA A 86 -2.06 -11.65 -7.03
N PRO A 87 -1.96 -12.81 -7.72
CA PRO A 87 -2.27 -14.10 -7.12
C PRO A 87 -1.33 -14.41 -5.94
N PRO A 88 -1.73 -15.27 -4.98
CA PRO A 88 -0.98 -15.52 -3.74
C PRO A 88 0.48 -15.91 -3.95
N HIS A 89 0.79 -16.67 -5.00
CA HIS A 89 2.16 -17.09 -5.30
C HIS A 89 3.07 -15.94 -5.75
N LEU A 90 2.52 -14.85 -6.32
CA LEU A 90 3.29 -13.64 -6.63
C LEU A 90 3.49 -12.77 -5.40
N ILE A 91 2.48 -12.62 -4.54
CA ILE A 91 2.59 -11.92 -3.27
C ILE A 91 3.71 -12.54 -2.41
N ARG A 92 3.77 -13.87 -2.35
CA ARG A 92 4.79 -14.62 -1.58
C ARG A 92 6.24 -14.41 -2.06
N ARG A 93 6.45 -13.86 -3.26
CA ARG A 93 7.81 -13.53 -3.77
C ARG A 93 8.37 -12.24 -3.19
N HIS A 94 7.54 -11.42 -2.55
CA HIS A 94 8.00 -10.20 -1.87
C HIS A 94 8.55 -10.53 -0.48
N ASP A 95 9.37 -9.64 0.07
CA ASP A 95 9.81 -9.77 1.45
C ASP A 95 8.63 -9.73 2.44
N ARG A 96 8.86 -10.27 3.64
CA ARG A 96 7.83 -10.33 4.70
C ARG A 96 7.28 -8.95 5.08
N ALA A 97 8.08 -7.89 5.00
CA ALA A 97 7.66 -6.56 5.39
C ALA A 97 6.65 -5.96 4.39
N VAL A 98 6.81 -6.25 3.10
CA VAL A 98 5.85 -5.91 2.04
C VAL A 98 4.59 -6.76 2.17
N GLN A 99 4.71 -8.05 2.46
CA GLN A 99 3.54 -8.91 2.69
C GLN A 99 2.70 -8.44 3.88
N VAL A 100 3.34 -8.05 4.99
CA VAL A 100 2.65 -7.47 6.17
C VAL A 100 1.99 -6.13 5.83
N ALA A 101 2.65 -5.28 5.04
CA ALA A 101 2.08 -4.02 4.59
C ALA A 101 0.83 -4.23 3.72
N LEU A 102 0.88 -5.16 2.77
CA LEU A 102 -0.28 -5.52 1.94
C LEU A 102 -1.40 -6.12 2.79
N GLY A 103 -1.07 -7.06 3.69
CA GLY A 103 -2.05 -7.66 4.59
C GLY A 103 -2.75 -6.62 5.45
N TRP A 104 -2.00 -5.63 5.95
CA TRP A 104 -2.58 -4.48 6.65
C TRP A 104 -3.54 -3.70 5.75
N CYS A 105 -3.11 -3.34 4.54
CA CYS A 105 -3.93 -2.57 3.59
C CYS A 105 -5.25 -3.28 3.27
N LEU A 106 -5.20 -4.56 2.89
CA LEU A 106 -6.38 -5.36 2.55
C LEU A 106 -7.33 -5.50 3.75
N PHE A 107 -6.78 -5.67 4.95
CA PHE A 107 -7.57 -5.76 6.18
C PHE A 107 -8.19 -4.42 6.59
N SER A 108 -7.43 -3.32 6.52
CA SER A 108 -7.90 -1.99 6.95
C SER A 108 -8.79 -1.30 5.93
N ARG A 109 -8.66 -1.64 4.63
CA ARG A 109 -9.50 -1.07 3.57
C ARG A 109 -10.99 -1.27 3.87
N ASP A 110 -11.36 -2.48 4.28
CA ASP A 110 -12.77 -2.82 4.58
C ASP A 110 -13.31 -2.09 5.83
N LEU A 111 -12.42 -1.47 6.62
CA LEU A 111 -12.77 -0.65 7.77
C LEU A 111 -12.92 0.84 7.40
N TRP A 112 -12.38 1.29 6.27
CA TRP A 112 -12.25 2.71 5.90
C TRP A 112 -13.00 3.07 4.61
N MET A 113 -13.25 2.11 3.70
CA MET A 113 -14.15 2.29 2.57
C MET A 113 -15.56 1.86 2.98
N PRO A 114 -16.60 2.72 2.86
CA PRO A 114 -17.96 2.25 2.93
C PRO A 114 -18.15 1.22 1.82
N ARG A 115 -18.75 0.06 2.13
CA ARG A 115 -19.13 -0.93 1.12
C ARG A 115 -19.82 -0.20 -0.03
N PRO A 116 -19.50 -0.49 -1.30
CA PRO A 116 -20.38 -0.03 -2.37
C PRO A 116 -21.77 -0.61 -2.04
N VAL A 117 -22.74 0.28 -1.86
CA VAL A 117 -24.14 -0.13 -1.84
C VAL A 117 -24.39 -0.66 -3.25
N LEU A 118 -24.45 -1.97 -3.39
CA LEU A 118 -25.03 -2.59 -4.57
C LEU A 118 -26.52 -2.23 -4.52
N HIS A 119 -26.90 -1.25 -5.34
CA HIS A 119 -28.29 -0.95 -5.64
C HIS A 119 -28.88 -2.02 -6.55
#